data_AF-A0A3P9J1P8-F1
#
_entry.id   AF-A0A3P9J1P8-F1
#
_cell.length_a   1.000
_cell.length_b   1.000
_cell.length_c   1.000
_cell.angle_alpha   90.00
_cell.angle_beta   90.00
_cell.angle_gamma   90.00
#
_symmetry.space_group_name_H-M   'P 1'
#
loop_
_entity.id
_entity.type
_entity.pdbx_description
1 polymer ?
#
loop_
_entity_poly.entity_id
_entity_poly.type
_entity_poly.pdbx_seq_one_letter_code
_entity_poly.pdbx_strand_id
1 'polypeptide(L)'
;MVFVLQEGFWELTSELGHLLNLNVDVFVNVFLKSKGIKSLGPKAHGDILRMLATLLVLQLMRVEKVEEGALLRKMKVNRKSCSFRLDRWEVVKKAVDWVCWADRQYPCIYSRLEFGRSWESSTRQLLGFDSLPLYSPLIGLNLRETPTPVLVQ
;
A
#
# COMPACT_ATOMS: atom_id res chain seq x y z
N MET A 1 15.14 4.93 1.38
CA MET A 1 13.73 5.30 1.64
C MET A 1 13.47 5.20 3.14
N VAL A 2 13.11 6.30 3.80
CA VAL A 2 12.68 6.27 5.21
C VAL A 2 11.18 6.56 5.21
N PHE A 3 10.36 5.52 5.35
CA PHE A 3 8.93 5.68 5.53
C PHE A 3 8.67 5.99 7.01
N VAL A 4 8.11 7.16 7.32
CA VAL A 4 7.81 7.55 8.71
C VAL A 4 6.51 6.86 9.15
N LEU A 5 6.59 5.95 10.12
CA LEU A 5 5.43 5.28 10.69
C LEU A 5 4.86 6.13 11.84
N GLN A 6 3.62 6.59 11.72
CA GLN A 6 2.91 7.22 12.83
C GLN A 6 2.01 6.17 13.48
N GLU A 7 2.21 5.93 14.78
CA GLU A 7 1.37 5.07 15.62
C GLU A 7 1.20 3.59 15.20
N GLY A 8 1.80 3.14 14.10
CA GLY A 8 1.57 1.80 13.58
C GLY A 8 1.06 1.76 12.15
N PHE A 9 0.82 2.89 11.48
CA PHE A 9 0.36 2.91 10.09
C PHE A 9 1.06 3.99 9.27
N TRP A 10 0.97 3.85 7.95
CA TRP A 10 1.32 4.92 7.01
C TRP A 10 0.06 5.63 6.53
N GLU A 11 0.18 6.94 6.32
CA GLU A 11 -0.89 7.75 5.75
C GLU A 11 -0.69 7.91 4.24
N LEU A 12 -1.80 7.85 3.49
CA LEU A 12 -1.78 8.01 2.04
C LEU A 12 -1.69 9.49 1.67
N THR A 13 -0.49 10.05 1.76
CA THR A 13 -0.20 11.44 1.34
C THR A 13 0.20 11.50 -0.13
N SER A 14 0.12 12.69 -0.74
CA SER A 14 0.60 12.90 -2.11
C SER A 14 2.10 12.60 -2.26
N GLU A 15 2.89 12.87 -1.22
CA GLU A 15 4.31 12.51 -1.18
C GLU A 15 4.51 10.99 -1.24
N LEU A 16 3.73 10.24 -0.44
CA LEU A 16 3.76 8.78 -0.51
C LEU A 16 3.27 8.27 -1.87
N GLY A 17 2.26 8.93 -2.45
CA GLY A 17 1.80 8.69 -3.81
C GLY A 17 2.91 8.79 -4.85
N HIS A 18 3.62 9.92 -4.88
CA HIS A 18 4.77 10.12 -5.76
C HIS A 18 5.83 9.04 -5.58
N LEU A 19 6.17 8.69 -4.32
CA LEU A 19 7.14 7.64 -4.01
C LEU A 19 6.70 6.25 -4.52
N LEU A 20 5.40 5.98 -4.53
CA LEU A 20 4.81 4.73 -5.04
C LEU A 20 4.50 4.79 -6.54
N ASN A 21 4.77 5.92 -7.20
CA ASN A 21 4.30 6.22 -8.55
C ASN A 21 2.78 6.00 -8.72
N LEU A 22 2.03 6.42 -7.71
CA LEU A 22 0.57 6.29 -7.61
C LEU A 22 -0.05 7.68 -7.48
N ASN A 23 -0.94 8.01 -8.41
CA ASN A 23 -1.78 9.20 -8.35
C ASN A 23 -2.86 9.00 -7.26
N VAL A 24 -2.54 9.46 -6.05
CA VAL A 24 -3.38 9.34 -4.86
C VAL A 24 -4.71 10.06 -5.04
N ASP A 25 -4.73 11.19 -5.73
CA ASP A 25 -5.97 11.94 -5.98
C ASP A 25 -6.93 11.13 -6.85
N VAL A 26 -6.47 10.60 -7.98
CA VAL A 26 -7.30 9.74 -8.84
C VAL A 26 -7.72 8.48 -8.09
N PHE A 27 -6.82 7.87 -7.34
CA PHE A 27 -7.12 6.66 -6.59
C PHE A 27 -8.17 6.88 -5.49
N VAL A 28 -8.08 7.96 -4.71
CA VAL A 28 -9.00 8.24 -3.61
C VAL A 28 -10.27 8.93 -4.09
N ASN A 29 -10.14 10.02 -4.85
CA ASN A 29 -11.24 10.89 -5.22
C ASN A 29 -12.01 10.44 -6.46
N VAL A 30 -11.44 9.59 -7.31
CA VAL A 30 -12.15 8.96 -8.43
C VAL A 30 -12.50 7.53 -8.07
N PHE A 31 -11.52 6.66 -7.87
CA PHE A 31 -11.77 5.23 -7.72
C PHE A 31 -12.51 4.87 -6.43
N LEU A 32 -11.92 5.12 -5.26
CA LEU A 32 -12.54 4.77 -3.98
C LEU A 32 -13.87 5.50 -3.76
N LYS A 33 -13.95 6.77 -4.18
CA LYS A 33 -15.21 7.53 -4.19
C LYS A 33 -16.29 6.86 -5.05
N SER A 34 -15.95 6.39 -6.25
CA SER A 34 -16.88 5.67 -7.14
C SER A 34 -17.38 4.36 -6.54
N LYS A 35 -16.54 3.71 -5.72
CA LYS A 35 -16.88 2.48 -4.96
C LYS A 35 -17.61 2.76 -3.64
N GLY A 36 -17.99 4.01 -3.39
CA GLY A 36 -18.82 4.37 -2.25
C GLY A 36 -18.07 4.35 -0.91
N ILE A 37 -16.75 4.52 -0.88
CA ILE A 37 -15.97 4.55 0.38
C ILE A 37 -16.51 5.58 1.39
N LYS A 38 -17.07 6.71 0.91
CA LYS A 38 -17.65 7.76 1.76
C LYS A 38 -18.93 7.33 2.47
N SER A 39 -19.61 6.28 1.98
CA SER A 39 -20.81 5.71 2.61
C SER A 39 -20.51 4.92 3.89
N LEU A 40 -19.24 4.60 4.15
CA LEU A 40 -18.80 3.85 5.33
C LEU A 40 -18.63 4.73 6.58
N GLY A 41 -18.75 6.04 6.40
CA GLY A 41 -18.52 7.04 7.45
C GLY A 41 -17.08 7.54 7.49
N PRO A 42 -16.86 8.74 8.07
CA PRO A 42 -15.57 9.44 8.02
C PRO A 42 -14.44 8.68 8.74
N LYS A 43 -14.77 7.94 9.81
CA LYS A 43 -13.82 7.12 10.56
C LYS A 43 -13.33 5.92 9.73
N ALA A 44 -14.27 5.13 9.20
CA ALA A 44 -13.94 3.97 8.37
C ALA A 44 -13.19 4.37 7.10
N HIS A 45 -13.59 5.49 6.48
CA HIS A 45 -12.87 6.06 5.35
C HIS A 45 -11.39 6.31 5.68
N GLY A 46 -11.10 6.99 6.79
CA GLY A 46 -9.71 7.26 7.22
C GLY A 46 -8.93 5.99 7.52
N ASP A 47 -9.53 5.05 8.25
CA ASP A 47 -8.88 3.79 8.63
C ASP A 47 -8.59 2.90 7.41
N ILE A 48 -9.48 2.85 6.43
CA ILE A 48 -9.28 2.11 5.18
C ILE A 48 -8.14 2.73 4.35
N LEU A 49 -8.06 4.07 4.26
CA LEU A 49 -6.96 4.73 3.55
C LEU A 49 -5.60 4.45 4.19
N ARG A 50 -5.53 4.45 5.52
CA ARG A 50 -4.32 4.08 6.28
C ARG A 50 -3.93 2.63 6.07
N MET A 51 -4.93 1.73 6.01
CA MET A 51 -4.70 0.33 5.70
C MET A 51 -4.14 0.14 4.29
N LEU A 52 -4.72 0.82 3.29
CA LEU A 52 -4.26 0.80 1.91
C LEU A 52 -2.82 1.33 1.77
N ALA A 53 -2.52 2.48 2.37
CA ALA A 53 -1.16 3.03 2.39
C ALA A 53 -0.16 2.05 3.00
N THR A 54 -0.51 1.48 4.16
CA THR A 54 0.35 0.53 4.86
C THR A 54 0.60 -0.73 4.03
N LEU A 55 -0.43 -1.28 3.39
CA LEU A 55 -0.31 -2.43 2.50
C LEU A 55 0.55 -2.12 1.26
N LEU A 56 0.43 -0.93 0.67
CA LEU A 56 1.25 -0.51 -0.48
C LEU A 56 2.72 -0.38 -0.10
N VAL A 57 3.03 0.23 1.06
CA VAL A 57 4.41 0.34 1.57
C VAL A 57 5.00 -1.03 1.86
N LEU A 58 4.26 -1.89 2.57
CA LEU A 58 4.69 -3.27 2.84
C LEU A 58 4.94 -4.06 1.55
N GLN A 59 4.08 -3.89 0.54
CA GLN A 59 4.23 -4.54 -0.75
C GLN A 59 5.46 -4.00 -1.51
N LEU A 60 5.69 -2.69 -1.49
CA LEU A 60 6.88 -2.08 -2.10
C LEU A 60 8.16 -2.60 -1.43
N MET A 61 8.22 -2.59 -0.09
CA MET A 61 9.35 -3.16 0.67
C MET A 61 9.60 -4.63 0.34
N ARG A 62 8.53 -5.40 0.07
CA ARG A 62 8.62 -6.81 -0.35
C ARG A 62 9.16 -6.97 -1.77
N VAL A 63 8.77 -6.11 -2.70
CA VAL A 63 9.14 -6.24 -4.12
C VAL A 63 10.50 -5.63 -4.43
N GLU A 64 10.86 -4.50 -3.82
CA GLU A 64 12.18 -3.88 -3.98
C GLU A 64 13.32 -4.74 -3.40
N LYS A 65 13.01 -5.89 -2.78
CA LYS A 65 13.99 -6.77 -2.13
C LYS A 65 14.92 -6.02 -1.18
N VAL A 66 14.44 -4.93 -0.60
CA VAL A 66 14.93 -4.45 0.70
C VAL A 66 14.94 -5.71 1.57
N GLU A 67 16.10 -6.11 2.12
CA GLU A 67 16.30 -7.44 2.76
C GLU A 67 15.21 -7.78 3.80
N GLU A 68 14.54 -6.74 4.31
CA GLU A 68 13.40 -6.75 5.20
C GLU A 68 12.12 -7.38 4.59
N GLY A 69 11.88 -7.25 3.28
CA GLY A 69 10.84 -7.96 2.55
C GLY A 69 11.12 -9.46 2.38
N ALA A 70 12.41 -9.84 2.42
CA ALA A 70 12.84 -11.24 2.44
C ALA A 70 12.76 -11.87 3.85
N LEU A 71 12.75 -11.06 4.92
CA LEU A 71 12.59 -11.53 6.31
C LEU A 71 11.20 -12.09 6.60
N LEU A 72 10.15 -11.69 5.86
CA LEU A 72 8.85 -12.40 5.90
C LEU A 72 8.99 -13.88 5.46
N ARG A 73 10.01 -14.22 4.67
CA ARG A 73 10.34 -15.62 4.30
C ARG A 73 11.43 -16.26 5.14
N LYS A 74 12.38 -15.48 5.67
CA LYS A 74 13.54 -16.00 6.41
C LYS A 74 13.54 -15.54 7.86
N MET A 75 12.74 -16.23 8.66
CA MET A 75 13.02 -16.44 10.09
C MET A 75 14.47 -16.96 10.20
N LYS A 76 15.35 -16.21 10.89
CA LYS A 76 16.80 -16.42 11.13
C LYS A 76 17.71 -15.50 10.31
N VAL A 77 18.03 -14.33 10.85
CA VAL A 77 19.27 -13.61 10.53
C VAL A 77 20.01 -13.24 11.83
N ASN A 78 21.33 -13.37 11.76
CA ASN A 78 22.33 -13.40 12.81
C ASN A 78 22.51 -12.06 13.55
N ARG A 79 22.68 -12.13 14.87
CA ARG A 79 22.41 -11.11 15.91
C ARG A 79 23.41 -9.93 15.98
N LYS A 80 24.34 -9.77 15.03
CA LYS A 80 25.53 -8.90 15.23
C LYS A 80 25.60 -7.63 14.37
N SER A 81 24.76 -7.45 13.35
CA SER A 81 24.59 -6.18 12.60
C SER A 81 23.30 -5.43 12.98
N CYS A 82 22.81 -5.67 14.21
CA CYS A 82 21.38 -5.82 14.47
C CYS A 82 20.61 -4.63 15.06
N SER A 83 21.20 -3.54 15.55
CA SER A 83 20.39 -2.50 16.25
C SER A 83 19.46 -1.75 15.29
N PHE A 84 20.01 -1.13 14.23
CA PHE A 84 19.23 -0.42 13.21
C PHE A 84 18.23 -1.32 12.44
N ARG A 85 18.52 -2.63 12.39
CA ARG A 85 17.74 -3.66 11.68
C ARG A 85 16.58 -4.18 12.54
N LEU A 86 16.79 -4.30 13.85
CA LEU A 86 15.74 -4.65 14.81
C LEU A 86 14.73 -3.52 14.94
N ASP A 87 15.18 -2.27 15.07
CA ASP A 87 14.29 -1.11 15.19
C ASP A 87 13.36 -0.98 13.97
N ARG A 88 13.89 -1.16 12.76
CA ARG A 88 13.08 -1.15 11.52
C ARG A 88 12.15 -2.36 11.40
N TRP A 89 12.56 -3.53 11.88
CA TRP A 89 11.71 -4.71 11.89
C TRP A 89 10.54 -4.56 12.87
N GLU A 90 10.76 -3.97 14.04
CA GLU A 90 9.71 -3.70 15.02
C GLU A 90 8.68 -2.71 14.45
N VAL A 91 9.13 -1.71 13.70
CA VAL A 91 8.28 -0.77 12.95
C VAL A 91 7.41 -1.51 11.93
N VAL A 92 8.01 -2.38 11.11
CA VAL A 92 7.27 -3.20 10.12
C VAL A 92 6.29 -4.14 10.81
N LYS A 93 6.69 -4.79 11.90
CA LYS A 93 5.83 -5.69 12.66
C LYS A 93 4.63 -4.96 13.23
N LYS A 94 4.83 -3.77 13.81
CA LYS A 94 3.76 -2.92 14.32
C LYS A 94 2.77 -2.54 13.20
N ALA A 95 3.28 -2.29 12.00
CA ALA A 95 2.45 -2.02 10.84
C ALA A 95 1.62 -3.22 10.37
N VAL A 96 2.23 -4.41 10.37
CA VAL A 96 1.51 -5.65 10.08
C VAL A 96 0.44 -5.91 11.14
N ASP A 97 0.76 -5.77 12.42
CA ASP A 97 -0.18 -5.97 13.53
C ASP A 97 -1.37 -4.98 13.43
N TRP A 98 -1.10 -3.73 13.05
CA TRP A 98 -2.13 -2.72 12.82
C TRP A 98 -3.04 -3.08 11.63
N VAL A 99 -2.48 -3.52 10.50
CA VAL A 99 -3.27 -3.97 9.35
C VAL A 99 -4.11 -5.19 9.70
N CYS A 100 -3.57 -6.15 10.46
CA CYS A 100 -4.33 -7.30 10.93
C CYS A 100 -5.49 -6.88 11.84
N TRP A 101 -5.32 -5.86 12.67
CA TRP A 101 -6.41 -5.28 13.45
C TRP A 101 -7.45 -4.59 12.53
N ALA A 102 -7.00 -3.77 11.57
CA ALA A 102 -7.88 -3.04 10.65
C ALA A 102 -8.73 -3.97 9.76
N ASP A 103 -8.13 -5.05 9.24
CA ASP A 103 -8.83 -6.08 8.44
C ASP A 103 -9.90 -6.81 9.26
N ARG A 104 -9.66 -7.01 10.58
CA ARG A 104 -10.67 -7.53 11.52
C ARG A 104 -11.80 -6.54 11.81
N GLN A 105 -11.52 -5.24 11.83
CA GLN A 105 -12.54 -4.20 12.03
C GLN A 105 -13.41 -4.02 10.78
N TYR A 106 -12.82 -4.17 9.59
CA TYR A 106 -13.49 -3.97 8.30
C TYR A 106 -13.39 -5.22 7.42
N PRO A 107 -14.01 -6.34 7.83
CA PRO A 107 -13.93 -7.59 7.09
C PRO A 107 -14.51 -7.43 5.68
N CYS A 108 -13.89 -8.09 4.71
CA CYS A 108 -14.32 -8.13 3.31
C CYS A 108 -14.38 -6.75 2.62
N ILE A 109 -13.70 -5.73 3.15
CA ILE A 109 -13.71 -4.39 2.55
C ILE A 109 -13.11 -4.38 1.13
N TYR A 110 -12.14 -5.25 0.84
CA TYR A 110 -11.62 -5.43 -0.51
C TYR A 110 -12.72 -5.90 -1.48
N SER A 111 -13.59 -6.83 -1.09
CA SER A 111 -14.73 -7.23 -1.94
C SER A 111 -15.71 -6.08 -2.15
N ARG A 112 -15.99 -5.30 -1.10
CA ARG A 112 -16.91 -4.16 -1.16
C ARG A 112 -16.38 -3.00 -2.01
N LEU A 113 -15.07 -2.76 -1.97
CA LEU A 113 -14.41 -1.77 -2.81
C LEU A 113 -14.06 -2.34 -4.20
N GLU A 114 -14.50 -3.56 -4.52
CA GLU A 114 -14.17 -4.30 -5.75
C GLU A 114 -12.67 -4.33 -6.04
N PHE A 115 -11.91 -4.44 -4.96
CA PHE A 115 -10.47 -4.35 -4.88
C PHE A 115 -9.84 -5.72 -5.21
N GLY A 116 -9.97 -6.15 -6.46
CA GLY A 116 -9.38 -7.40 -6.98
C GLY A 116 -9.72 -8.65 -6.15
N ARG A 117 -8.93 -9.72 -6.30
CA ARG A 117 -9.15 -11.01 -5.61
C ARG A 117 -8.48 -11.10 -4.24
N SER A 118 -7.42 -10.35 -4.01
CA SER A 118 -6.66 -10.33 -2.75
C SER A 118 -5.92 -9.01 -2.61
N TRP A 119 -5.64 -8.61 -1.36
CA TRP A 119 -4.82 -7.42 -1.08
C TRP A 119 -3.47 -7.49 -1.80
N GLU A 120 -2.82 -8.65 -1.79
CA GLU A 120 -1.52 -8.86 -2.47
C GLU A 120 -1.60 -8.62 -3.98
N SER A 121 -2.61 -9.17 -4.66
CA SER A 121 -2.74 -8.97 -6.12
C SER A 121 -3.07 -7.51 -6.44
N SER A 122 -3.97 -6.91 -5.65
CA SER A 122 -4.42 -5.53 -5.88
C SER A 122 -3.32 -4.50 -5.60
N THR A 123 -2.52 -4.67 -4.56
CA THR A 123 -1.38 -3.77 -4.29
C THR A 123 -0.28 -3.92 -5.32
N ARG A 124 0.01 -5.14 -5.78
CA ARG A 124 0.96 -5.38 -6.89
C ARG A 124 0.50 -4.73 -8.19
N GLN A 125 -0.78 -4.80 -8.49
CA GLN A 125 -1.40 -4.14 -9.63
C GLN A 125 -1.33 -2.61 -9.53
N LEU A 126 -1.58 -2.04 -8.35
CA LEU A 126 -1.49 -0.59 -8.11
C LEU A 126 -0.06 -0.05 -8.22
N LEU A 127 0.92 -0.81 -7.70
CA LEU A 127 2.33 -0.52 -7.90
C LEU A 127 2.78 -0.82 -9.35
N GLY A 128 1.92 -1.47 -10.14
CA GLY A 128 2.13 -1.90 -11.52
C GLY A 128 3.27 -2.89 -11.68
N PHE A 129 3.44 -3.77 -10.69
CA PHE A 129 4.25 -4.98 -10.78
C PHE A 129 3.55 -6.10 -11.55
N ASP A 130 2.23 -6.20 -11.42
CA ASP A 130 1.40 -7.16 -12.15
C ASP A 130 0.52 -6.43 -13.17
N SER A 131 0.28 -7.07 -14.31
CA SER A 131 -0.66 -6.59 -15.32
C SER A 131 -2.09 -6.57 -14.77
N LEU A 132 -2.82 -5.49 -15.03
CA LEU A 132 -4.24 -5.41 -14.71
C LEU A 132 -5.01 -6.42 -15.58
N PRO A 133 -5.81 -7.34 -15.00
CA PRO A 133 -6.69 -8.18 -15.78
C PRO A 133 -7.72 -7.31 -16.51
N LEU A 134 -8.14 -7.69 -17.73
CA LEU A 134 -9.00 -6.89 -18.62
C LEU A 134 -10.33 -6.42 -18.00
N TYR A 135 -10.79 -7.09 -16.95
CA TYR A 135 -12.00 -6.78 -16.19
C TYR A 135 -11.71 -6.01 -14.87
N SER A 136 -10.46 -5.59 -14.64
CA SER A 136 -10.09 -4.88 -13.43
C SER A 136 -10.75 -3.50 -13.43
N PRO A 137 -11.44 -3.11 -12.34
CA PRO A 137 -11.97 -1.76 -12.16
C PRO A 137 -10.89 -0.66 -12.15
N LEU A 138 -9.61 -1.06 -12.10
CA LEU A 138 -8.44 -0.18 -12.17
C LEU A 138 -8.03 0.17 -13.60
N ILE A 139 -8.58 -0.51 -14.63
CA ILE A 139 -8.27 -0.23 -16.04
C ILE A 139 -8.87 1.10 -16.47
N GLY A 140 -8.09 1.88 -17.21
CA GLY A 140 -8.51 3.18 -17.74
C GLY A 140 -8.37 4.34 -16.74
N LEU A 141 -8.02 4.06 -15.49
CA LEU A 141 -7.60 5.09 -14.56
C LEU A 141 -6.11 5.38 -14.80
N ASN A 142 -5.76 6.64 -15.07
CA ASN A 142 -4.38 7.12 -15.14
C ASN A 142 -3.75 7.14 -13.73
N LEU A 143 -3.68 5.97 -13.11
CA LEU A 143 -3.20 5.77 -11.73
C LEU A 143 -1.71 5.96 -11.61
N ARG A 144 -0.97 5.81 -12.70
CA ARG A 144 0.45 6.11 -12.74
C ARG A 144 0.62 7.57 -13.10
N GLU A 145 1.48 8.24 -12.36
CA GLU A 145 2.04 9.47 -12.85
C GLU A 145 2.96 9.08 -14.00
N THR A 146 2.49 9.25 -15.23
CA THR A 146 3.37 9.14 -16.38
C THR A 146 4.55 10.07 -16.12
N PRO A 147 5.81 9.61 -16.15
CA PRO A 147 6.90 10.54 -16.34
C PRO A 147 6.57 11.23 -17.65
N THR A 148 6.35 12.54 -17.60
CA THR A 148 6.28 13.35 -18.81
C THR A 148 7.49 12.93 -19.64
N PRO A 149 7.31 12.39 -20.86
CA PRO A 149 8.45 12.16 -21.71
C PRO A 149 9.08 13.54 -21.90
N VAL A 150 10.25 13.74 -21.29
CA VAL A 150 11.05 14.94 -21.51
C VAL A 150 11.37 14.89 -22.99
N LEU A 151 10.61 15.65 -23.77
CA LEU A 151 10.84 15.88 -25.17
C LEU A 151 12.14 16.69 -25.21
N VAL A 152 13.24 15.97 -25.44
CA VAL A 152 14.52 16.60 -25.76
C VAL A 152 14.32 17.24 -27.13
N GLN A 153 14.15 18.56 -27.15
CA GLN A 153 14.29 19.39 -28.35
C GLN A 153 15.74 19.84 -28.47
#